data_AF-A0A821QF80-F1
#
_entry.id   AF-A0A821QF80-F1
#
_cell.length_a   1.000
_cell.length_b   1.000
_cell.length_c   1.000
_cell.angle_alpha   90.00
_cell.angle_beta   90.00
_cell.angle_gamma   90.00
#
_symmetry.space_group_name_H-M   'P 1'
#
loop_
_entity.id
_entity.type
_entity.pdbx_description
1 polymer ?
#
loop_
_entity_poly.entity_id
_entity_poly.type
_entity_poly.pdbx_seq_one_letter_code
_entity_poly.pdbx_strand_id
1 'polypeptide(L)'
;MLKYLSLPPHPLYQGGIEKDCHLFDIWKERLNNLIPLDYYWMQHQNRDKYWRHGSICEDYSKISCPVLLIGGFSDLYNSSIFRLINQLECPKRAILGPWGHQWPDDAYPGPQIGFLQELVQWLDYYIKGIDNGYGNKQILSVFQLHPNIDELHSIVKERKGKWIHFNSLPSYPYEHFQRNDHLIYKNQQIDTKQIQYYLSFQLCHSIWTSFTYRISPQETGLSSGNLLGLGFIDKPDHPTDQREDDGRSLCFESLPLHHDYELFGFPFVKLNLSSNSKNGLICVRLCMIEEKSSSSILISRGILNLTHYKSHEHPQQLNVDEIYNVEVTLSGVCVCLPTGCRLRLSLSTSYWPIVWPSSQLS
;
A
#
# COMPACT_ATOMS: atom_id res chain seq x y z
N MET A 1 -17.31 -9.49 -0.01
CA MET A 1 -17.74 -8.35 -0.84
C MET A 1 -18.47 -8.79 -2.11
N LEU A 2 -18.01 -9.79 -2.87
CA LEU A 2 -18.65 -10.11 -4.18
C LEU A 2 -19.98 -10.91 -4.11
N LYS A 3 -20.24 -11.60 -2.99
CA LYS A 3 -21.52 -12.32 -2.76
C LYS A 3 -22.72 -11.40 -2.46
N TYR A 4 -22.52 -10.08 -2.33
CA TYR A 4 -23.65 -9.13 -2.19
C TYR A 4 -24.56 -9.16 -3.43
N LEU A 5 -23.99 -9.40 -4.62
CA LEU A 5 -24.75 -9.45 -5.86
C LEU A 5 -25.75 -10.61 -5.92
N SER A 6 -25.49 -11.70 -5.18
CA SER A 6 -26.37 -12.86 -5.09
C SER A 6 -27.41 -12.77 -3.96
N LEU A 7 -27.46 -11.68 -3.19
CA LEU A 7 -28.47 -11.52 -2.14
C LEU A 7 -29.87 -11.35 -2.73
N PRO A 8 -30.91 -11.91 -2.06
CA PRO A 8 -32.29 -11.67 -2.45
C PRO A 8 -32.58 -10.18 -2.43
N PRO A 9 -33.47 -9.69 -3.32
CA PRO A 9 -33.84 -8.29 -3.30
C PRO A 9 -34.55 -7.97 -1.99
N HIS A 10 -34.35 -6.75 -1.48
CA HIS A 10 -35.01 -6.33 -0.25
C HIS A 10 -36.50 -6.04 -0.54
N PRO A 11 -37.45 -6.60 0.22
CA PRO A 11 -38.89 -6.49 -0.09
C PRO A 11 -39.40 -5.06 -0.23
N LEU A 12 -38.91 -4.12 0.59
CA LEU A 12 -39.30 -2.70 0.53
C LEU A 12 -39.04 -2.05 -0.84
N TYR A 13 -38.01 -2.49 -1.58
CA TYR A 13 -37.66 -1.92 -2.88
C TYR A 13 -38.23 -2.73 -4.07
N GLN A 14 -39.07 -3.75 -3.79
CA GLN A 14 -39.71 -4.61 -4.80
C GLN A 14 -41.24 -4.69 -4.63
N GLY A 15 -41.86 -3.65 -4.03
CA GLY A 15 -43.32 -3.58 -3.89
C GLY A 15 -43.89 -4.16 -2.59
N GLY A 16 -43.06 -4.50 -1.61
CA GLY A 16 -43.50 -4.98 -0.30
C GLY A 16 -43.68 -6.51 -0.21
N ILE A 17 -44.17 -6.98 0.94
CA ILE A 17 -44.46 -8.41 1.22
C ILE A 17 -45.97 -8.66 1.06
N GLU A 18 -46.58 -8.09 0.02
CA GLU A 18 -47.97 -8.44 -0.30
C GLU A 18 -48.04 -9.86 -0.85
N LYS A 19 -49.23 -10.48 -0.79
CA LYS A 19 -49.46 -11.91 -1.10
C LYS A 19 -49.03 -12.34 -2.51
N ASP A 20 -48.87 -11.40 -3.44
CA ASP A 20 -48.47 -11.65 -4.84
C ASP A 20 -46.99 -11.29 -5.12
N CYS A 21 -46.14 -11.19 -4.09
CA CYS A 21 -44.74 -10.86 -4.27
C CYS A 21 -43.93 -12.02 -4.89
N HIS A 22 -43.59 -11.91 -6.18
CA HIS A 22 -42.73 -12.83 -6.93
C HIS A 22 -41.23 -12.70 -6.56
N LEU A 23 -40.91 -12.45 -5.28
CA LEU A 23 -39.54 -12.18 -4.81
C LEU A 23 -38.58 -13.32 -5.13
N PHE A 24 -39.05 -14.56 -5.02
CA PHE A 24 -38.26 -15.73 -5.38
C PHE A 24 -37.97 -15.77 -6.89
N ASP A 25 -38.96 -15.50 -7.73
CA ASP A 25 -38.79 -15.51 -9.19
C ASP A 25 -37.82 -14.40 -9.63
N ILE A 26 -37.97 -13.19 -9.08
CA ILE A 26 -37.06 -12.05 -9.31
C ILE A 26 -35.64 -12.39 -8.85
N TRP A 27 -35.50 -12.99 -7.66
CA TRP A 27 -34.19 -13.38 -7.17
C TRP A 27 -33.56 -14.47 -8.05
N LYS A 28 -34.33 -15.48 -8.44
CA LYS A 28 -33.89 -16.56 -9.33
C LYS A 28 -33.49 -16.04 -10.70
N GLU A 29 -34.26 -15.11 -11.28
CA GLU A 29 -33.90 -14.43 -12.52
C GLU A 29 -32.58 -13.67 -12.38
N ARG A 30 -32.39 -12.92 -11.29
CA ARG A 30 -31.12 -12.23 -11.01
C ARG A 30 -29.96 -13.20 -10.87
N LEU A 31 -30.15 -14.34 -10.20
CA LEU A 31 -29.13 -15.38 -10.07
C LEU A 31 -28.77 -16.01 -11.42
N ASN A 32 -29.77 -16.28 -12.27
CA ASN A 32 -29.56 -16.84 -13.61
C ASN A 32 -28.80 -15.89 -14.55
N ASN A 33 -28.93 -14.57 -14.32
CA ASN A 33 -28.24 -13.53 -15.10
C ASN A 33 -26.99 -12.97 -14.39
N LEU A 34 -26.67 -13.45 -13.17
CA LEU A 34 -25.54 -12.96 -12.41
C LEU A 34 -24.25 -13.41 -13.10
N ILE A 35 -23.39 -12.45 -13.42
CA ILE A 35 -22.02 -12.72 -13.85
C ILE A 35 -21.14 -12.73 -12.59
N PRO A 36 -20.53 -13.86 -12.21
CA PRO A 36 -19.60 -13.90 -11.09
C PRO A 36 -18.34 -13.10 -11.43
N LEU A 37 -18.25 -11.89 -10.88
CA LEU A 37 -17.16 -10.96 -11.18
C LEU A 37 -15.80 -11.52 -10.77
N ASP A 38 -15.74 -12.30 -9.70
CA ASP A 38 -14.54 -13.02 -9.27
C ASP A 38 -14.01 -13.95 -10.36
N TYR A 39 -14.88 -14.82 -10.90
CA TYR A 39 -14.50 -15.69 -12.01
C TYR A 39 -14.03 -14.89 -13.22
N TYR A 40 -14.76 -13.82 -13.56
CA TYR A 40 -14.40 -12.97 -14.68
C TYR A 40 -13.04 -12.29 -14.48
N TRP A 41 -12.78 -11.69 -13.32
CA TRP A 41 -11.50 -11.07 -13.00
C TRP A 41 -10.33 -12.06 -12.97
N MET A 42 -10.56 -13.29 -12.52
CA MET A 42 -9.56 -14.35 -12.54
C MET A 42 -9.13 -14.76 -13.96
N GLN A 43 -9.96 -14.50 -14.97
CA GLN A 43 -9.60 -14.71 -16.38
C GLN A 43 -8.69 -13.59 -16.93
N HIS A 44 -8.67 -12.42 -16.28
CA HIS A 44 -7.89 -11.25 -16.68
C HIS A 44 -6.61 -11.10 -15.83
N GLN A 45 -5.72 -12.11 -15.84
CA GLN A 45 -4.49 -12.11 -15.04
C GLN A 45 -3.43 -11.10 -15.50
N ASN A 46 -3.55 -10.59 -16.74
CA ASN A 46 -2.63 -9.63 -17.33
C ASN A 46 -3.26 -8.24 -17.36
N ARG A 47 -2.43 -7.20 -17.48
CA ARG A 47 -2.90 -5.82 -17.72
C ARG A 47 -3.38 -5.64 -19.17
N ASP A 48 -4.52 -6.25 -19.48
CA ASP A 48 -5.09 -6.27 -20.82
C ASP A 48 -6.09 -5.10 -21.07
N LYS A 49 -6.91 -5.23 -22.12
CA LYS A 49 -7.91 -4.22 -22.47
C LYS A 49 -8.97 -4.01 -21.40
N TYR A 50 -9.31 -5.05 -20.63
CA TYR A 50 -10.33 -4.97 -19.58
C TYR A 50 -9.91 -3.97 -18.50
N TRP A 51 -8.69 -4.11 -17.97
CA TRP A 51 -8.19 -3.21 -16.92
C TRP A 51 -7.84 -1.81 -17.44
N ARG A 52 -7.31 -1.70 -18.66
CA ARG A 52 -7.00 -0.40 -19.28
C ARG A 52 -8.21 0.52 -19.38
N HIS A 53 -9.36 -0.04 -19.75
CA HIS A 53 -10.58 0.74 -19.98
C HIS A 53 -10.97 1.60 -18.77
N GLY A 54 -10.83 1.08 -17.55
CA GLY A 54 -11.17 1.79 -16.30
C GLY A 54 -9.98 2.43 -15.59
N SER A 55 -8.77 2.36 -16.15
CA SER A 55 -7.57 2.85 -15.48
C SER A 55 -7.33 4.33 -15.77
N ILE A 56 -7.31 5.16 -14.73
CA ILE A 56 -7.01 6.60 -14.87
C ILE A 56 -5.57 6.88 -15.31
N CYS A 57 -4.66 5.91 -15.14
CA CYS A 57 -3.27 6.06 -15.55
C CYS A 57 -3.03 6.00 -17.06
N GLU A 58 -4.07 5.74 -17.87
CA GLU A 58 -3.93 5.85 -19.33
C GLU A 58 -3.73 7.31 -19.77
N ASP A 59 -4.43 8.25 -19.12
CA ASP A 59 -4.40 9.67 -19.49
C ASP A 59 -4.95 10.54 -18.35
N TYR A 60 -4.06 11.06 -17.51
CA TYR A 60 -4.42 11.95 -16.41
C TYR A 60 -4.93 13.32 -16.90
N SER A 61 -4.57 13.75 -18.12
CA SER A 61 -4.94 15.07 -18.66
C SER A 61 -6.44 15.22 -18.91
N LYS A 62 -7.16 14.09 -19.03
CA LYS A 62 -8.62 14.06 -19.15
C LYS A 62 -9.34 14.54 -17.88
N ILE A 63 -8.65 14.60 -16.75
CA ILE A 63 -9.20 15.09 -15.48
C ILE A 63 -8.90 16.59 -15.37
N SER A 64 -9.89 17.41 -15.72
CA SER A 64 -9.77 18.88 -15.70
C SER A 64 -10.46 19.53 -14.50
N CYS A 65 -11.25 18.77 -13.73
CA CYS A 65 -11.94 19.29 -12.55
C CYS A 65 -11.04 19.28 -11.30
N PRO A 66 -11.29 20.16 -10.32
CA PRO A 66 -10.61 20.10 -9.03
C PRO A 66 -10.79 18.73 -8.34
N VAL A 67 -9.71 18.15 -7.79
CA VAL A 67 -9.72 16.84 -7.14
C VAL A 67 -9.27 16.90 -5.68
N LEU A 68 -10.13 16.43 -4.77
CA LEU A 68 -9.79 16.16 -3.37
C LEU A 68 -9.56 14.65 -3.19
N LEU A 69 -8.33 14.27 -2.85
CA LEU A 69 -7.93 12.88 -2.60
C LEU A 69 -7.87 12.62 -1.09
N ILE A 70 -8.56 11.59 -0.62
CA ILE A 70 -8.59 11.24 0.80
C ILE A 70 -8.38 9.74 0.94
N GLY A 71 -7.51 9.32 1.84
CA GLY A 71 -7.30 7.90 2.14
C GLY A 71 -6.45 7.68 3.37
N GLY A 72 -6.09 6.43 3.63
CA GLY A 72 -5.35 6.04 4.83
C GLY A 72 -4.22 5.05 4.56
N PHE A 73 -3.21 5.04 5.43
CA PHE A 73 -2.08 4.12 5.30
C PHE A 73 -2.45 2.64 5.53
N SER A 74 -3.49 2.37 6.32
CA SER A 74 -3.99 1.00 6.57
C SER A 74 -4.99 0.53 5.50
N ASP A 75 -5.24 1.37 4.48
CA ASP A 75 -6.09 1.07 3.33
C ASP A 75 -5.25 0.58 2.13
N LEU A 76 -5.83 -0.33 1.33
CA LEU A 76 -5.18 -0.94 0.16
C LEU A 76 -4.85 0.09 -0.95
N TYR A 77 -5.63 1.16 -1.06
CA TYR A 77 -5.55 2.12 -2.15
C TYR A 77 -4.63 3.31 -1.85
N ASN A 78 -3.87 3.27 -0.75
CA ASN A 78 -2.96 4.36 -0.34
C ASN A 78 -2.02 4.83 -1.47
N SER A 79 -1.55 3.88 -2.28
CA SER A 79 -0.60 4.08 -3.36
C SER A 79 -1.20 4.86 -4.53
N SER A 80 -2.51 4.76 -4.74
CA SER A 80 -3.20 5.53 -5.78
C SER A 80 -3.20 7.02 -5.49
N ILE A 81 -3.26 7.43 -4.22
CA ILE A 81 -3.25 8.84 -3.84
C ILE A 81 -1.90 9.49 -4.16
N PHE A 82 -0.80 8.82 -3.82
CA PHE A 82 0.54 9.29 -4.19
C PHE A 82 0.72 9.38 -5.71
N ARG A 83 0.22 8.42 -6.49
CA ARG A 83 0.28 8.48 -7.96
C ARG A 83 -0.53 9.65 -8.50
N LEU A 84 -1.79 9.78 -8.07
CA LEU A 84 -2.72 10.80 -8.55
C LEU A 84 -2.22 12.20 -8.23
N ILE A 85 -1.83 12.45 -6.98
CA ILE A 85 -1.41 13.79 -6.60
C ILE A 85 -0.16 14.22 -7.38
N ASN A 86 0.73 13.30 -7.75
CA ASN A 86 1.91 13.64 -8.56
C ASN A 86 1.60 13.86 -10.05
N GLN A 87 0.60 13.18 -10.61
CA GLN A 87 0.36 13.17 -12.07
C GLN A 87 -0.76 14.12 -12.53
N LEU A 88 -1.71 14.49 -11.67
CA LEU A 88 -2.80 15.41 -12.03
C LEU A 88 -2.29 16.83 -12.24
N GLU A 89 -2.73 17.54 -13.27
CA GLU A 89 -2.35 18.96 -13.49
C GLU A 89 -3.41 19.95 -12.99
N CYS A 90 -4.64 19.47 -12.78
CA CYS A 90 -5.75 20.26 -12.25
C CYS A 90 -5.51 20.69 -10.79
N PRO A 91 -6.30 21.66 -10.26
CA PRO A 91 -6.30 21.95 -8.83
C PRO A 91 -6.54 20.66 -8.03
N LYS A 92 -5.66 20.40 -7.06
CA LYS A 92 -5.63 19.13 -6.35
C LYS A 92 -5.21 19.32 -4.90
N ARG A 93 -5.74 18.48 -4.02
CA ARG A 93 -5.28 18.35 -2.63
C ARG A 93 -5.39 16.90 -2.20
N ALA A 94 -4.46 16.43 -1.39
CA ALA A 94 -4.56 15.12 -0.74
C ALA A 94 -4.46 15.19 0.78
N ILE A 95 -5.21 14.31 1.44
CA ILE A 95 -5.12 14.06 2.89
C ILE A 95 -4.98 12.56 3.10
N LEU A 96 -3.89 12.17 3.75
CA LEU A 96 -3.58 10.77 4.03
C LEU A 96 -3.38 10.55 5.51
N GLY A 97 -4.35 9.89 6.16
CA GLY A 97 -4.31 9.57 7.59
C GLY A 97 -3.83 8.15 7.89
N PRO A 98 -3.87 7.71 9.16
CA PRO A 98 -3.51 6.33 9.54
C PRO A 98 -4.61 5.29 9.25
N TRP A 99 -5.76 5.73 8.76
CA TRP A 99 -7.02 5.00 8.66
C TRP A 99 -7.00 3.75 7.76
N GLY A 100 -7.95 2.84 8.02
CA GLY A 100 -8.39 1.81 7.09
C GLY A 100 -9.47 2.29 6.11
N HIS A 101 -10.19 1.34 5.50
CA HIS A 101 -11.19 1.50 4.45
C HIS A 101 -12.55 1.99 4.98
N GLN A 102 -12.54 3.15 5.63
CA GLN A 102 -13.70 3.81 6.21
C GLN A 102 -13.55 5.34 6.09
N TRP A 103 -14.63 6.08 6.33
CA TRP A 103 -14.62 7.53 6.36
C TRP A 103 -13.69 8.08 7.45
N PRO A 104 -12.85 9.10 7.17
CA PRO A 104 -11.81 9.56 8.12
C PRO A 104 -12.31 10.07 9.48
N ASP A 105 -13.58 10.40 9.60
CA ASP A 105 -14.24 10.83 10.84
C ASP A 105 -14.65 9.65 11.75
N ASP A 106 -14.69 8.43 11.22
CA ASP A 106 -15.07 7.20 11.94
C ASP A 106 -14.05 6.07 11.79
N ALA A 107 -13.05 6.24 10.92
CA ALA A 107 -12.09 5.20 10.59
C ALA A 107 -11.04 5.00 11.69
N TYR A 108 -10.71 3.74 11.91
CA TYR A 108 -9.61 3.31 12.76
C TYR A 108 -8.43 2.81 11.91
N PRO A 109 -7.20 2.88 12.42
CA PRO A 109 -6.81 3.54 13.66
C PRO A 109 -6.89 5.06 13.51
N GLY A 110 -7.12 5.75 14.63
CA GLY A 110 -7.08 7.21 14.69
C GLY A 110 -5.66 7.79 14.60
N PRO A 111 -5.53 9.13 14.64
CA PRO A 111 -6.60 10.08 14.92
C PRO A 111 -7.57 10.29 13.75
N GLN A 112 -8.85 10.42 14.05
CA GLN A 112 -9.89 10.85 13.09
C GLN A 112 -9.77 12.36 12.81
N ILE A 113 -10.37 12.80 11.71
CA ILE A 113 -10.48 14.22 11.36
C ILE A 113 -11.93 14.61 11.10
N GLY A 114 -12.20 15.91 11.10
CA GLY A 114 -13.47 16.46 10.63
C GLY A 114 -13.65 16.35 9.11
N PHE A 115 -13.90 15.13 8.61
CA PHE A 115 -14.03 14.86 7.18
C PHE A 115 -15.14 15.67 6.52
N LEU A 116 -16.32 15.72 7.13
CA LEU A 116 -17.45 16.49 6.61
C LEU A 116 -17.15 17.99 6.56
N GLN A 117 -16.44 18.53 7.56
CA GLN A 117 -16.02 19.93 7.56
C GLN A 117 -15.05 20.21 6.42
N GLU A 118 -14.10 19.31 6.15
CA GLU A 118 -13.18 19.43 5.03
C GLU A 118 -13.92 19.41 3.68
N LEU A 119 -14.87 18.49 3.52
CA LEU A 119 -15.66 18.33 2.30
C LEU A 119 -16.55 19.54 2.04
N VAL A 120 -17.24 20.06 3.06
CA VAL A 120 -18.08 21.26 2.93
C VAL A 120 -17.24 22.46 2.50
N GLN A 121 -16.08 22.68 3.13
CA GLN A 121 -15.22 23.80 2.74
C GLN A 121 -14.67 23.66 1.31
N TRP A 122 -14.31 22.44 0.88
CA TRP A 122 -13.88 22.17 -0.49
C TRP A 122 -15.00 22.49 -1.50
N LEU A 123 -16.22 21.99 -1.24
CA LEU A 123 -17.37 22.19 -2.13
C LEU A 123 -17.81 23.65 -2.17
N ASP A 124 -17.82 24.35 -1.02
CA ASP A 124 -18.13 25.78 -0.98
C ASP A 124 -17.16 26.59 -1.84
N TYR A 125 -15.86 26.26 -1.81
CA TYR A 125 -14.85 26.95 -2.61
C TYR A 125 -14.99 26.65 -4.12
N TYR A 126 -14.95 25.37 -4.52
CA TYR A 126 -14.89 25.00 -5.94
C TYR A 126 -16.22 24.93 -6.67
N ILE A 127 -17.33 24.69 -5.95
CA ILE A 127 -18.66 24.57 -6.56
C ILE A 127 -19.48 25.85 -6.36
N LYS A 128 -19.43 26.47 -5.18
CA LYS A 128 -20.21 27.69 -4.90
C LYS A 128 -19.42 28.98 -5.12
N GLY A 129 -18.10 28.92 -5.30
CA GLY A 129 -17.26 30.10 -5.47
C GLY A 129 -17.13 30.96 -4.21
N ILE A 130 -17.37 30.38 -3.03
CA ILE A 130 -17.25 31.09 -1.75
C ILE A 130 -15.79 31.09 -1.33
N ASP A 131 -15.20 32.28 -1.19
CA ASP A 131 -13.87 32.41 -0.59
C ASP A 131 -13.94 32.19 0.93
N ASN A 132 -13.72 30.95 1.33
CA ASN A 132 -13.57 30.51 2.72
C ASN A 132 -12.10 30.25 3.09
N GLY A 133 -11.15 30.76 2.29
CA GLY A 133 -9.71 30.57 2.48
C GLY A 133 -9.19 29.17 2.08
N TYR A 134 -10.03 28.30 1.51
CA TYR A 134 -9.63 26.92 1.17
C TYR A 134 -8.50 26.87 0.13
N GLY A 135 -8.44 27.84 -0.79
CA GLY A 135 -7.36 27.97 -1.78
C GLY A 135 -5.95 28.15 -1.17
N ASN A 136 -5.86 28.54 0.11
CA ASN A 136 -4.58 28.68 0.83
C ASN A 136 -4.13 27.40 1.55
N LYS A 137 -4.94 26.34 1.52
CA LYS A 137 -4.58 25.07 2.16
C LYS A 137 -3.43 24.39 1.41
N GLN A 138 -2.65 23.63 2.16
CA GLN A 138 -1.50 22.87 1.65
C GLN A 138 -1.92 21.86 0.56
N ILE A 139 -1.03 21.54 -0.38
CA ILE A 139 -1.35 20.59 -1.44
C ILE A 139 -1.46 19.16 -0.92
N LEU A 140 -0.69 18.82 0.13
CA LEU A 140 -0.71 17.50 0.76
C LEU A 140 -0.62 17.62 2.28
N SER A 141 -1.51 16.92 2.97
CA SER A 141 -1.43 16.66 4.41
C SER A 141 -1.30 15.16 4.64
N VAL A 142 -0.27 14.73 5.37
CA VAL A 142 -0.01 13.31 5.63
C VAL A 142 0.25 13.08 7.11
N PHE A 143 -0.31 12.03 7.68
CA PHE A 143 -0.03 11.63 9.04
C PHE A 143 1.22 10.74 9.05
N GLN A 144 2.35 11.29 9.50
CA GLN A 144 3.59 10.53 9.64
C GLN A 144 3.46 9.59 10.84
N LEU A 145 3.52 8.30 10.57
CA LEU A 145 3.44 7.25 11.57
C LEU A 145 4.72 7.19 12.38
N HIS A 146 4.58 7.02 13.69
CA HIS A 146 5.67 6.55 14.55
C HIS A 146 5.40 5.06 14.82
N PRO A 147 6.29 4.14 14.42
CA PRO A 147 6.12 2.71 14.67
C PRO A 147 5.96 2.46 16.17
N ASN A 148 4.76 2.09 16.60
CA ASN A 148 4.45 1.87 18.01
C ASN A 148 4.79 0.43 18.38
N ILE A 149 5.70 0.27 19.34
CA ILE A 149 6.26 -1.01 19.77
C ILE A 149 5.28 -1.71 20.72
N ASP A 150 4.48 -0.92 21.43
CA ASP A 150 3.53 -1.38 22.45
C ASP A 150 2.24 -1.98 21.85
N GLU A 151 2.04 -1.89 20.52
CA GLU A 151 0.78 -2.21 19.83
C GLU A 151 0.99 -3.16 18.65
N LEU A 152 1.72 -4.26 18.86
CA LEU A 152 1.88 -5.35 17.88
C LEU A 152 0.67 -6.29 17.86
N HIS A 153 -0.52 -5.71 17.92
CA HIS A 153 -1.80 -6.41 18.01
C HIS A 153 -2.56 -6.19 16.72
N SER A 154 -3.39 -7.16 16.33
CA SER A 154 -4.17 -7.06 15.10
C SER A 154 -5.29 -6.02 15.20
N ILE A 155 -5.65 -5.57 16.40
CA ILE A 155 -6.62 -4.50 16.65
C ILE A 155 -5.87 -3.27 17.15
N VAL A 156 -5.91 -2.18 16.38
CA VAL A 156 -5.23 -0.92 16.72
C VAL A 156 -6.25 0.21 16.69
N LYS A 157 -6.39 0.91 17.82
CA LYS A 157 -7.38 1.99 17.96
C LYS A 157 -6.81 3.34 17.55
N GLU A 158 -5.53 3.56 17.77
CA GLU A 158 -4.88 4.83 17.45
C GLU A 158 -3.44 4.56 17.00
N ARG A 159 -2.92 5.37 16.09
CA ARG A 159 -1.51 5.35 15.73
C ARG A 159 -0.86 6.63 16.24
N LYS A 160 0.24 6.48 16.98
CA LYS A 160 1.12 7.59 17.32
C LYS A 160 1.73 8.17 16.05
N GLY A 161 1.88 9.49 16.02
CA GLY A 161 2.42 10.20 14.87
C GLY A 161 2.15 11.70 14.92
N LYS A 162 2.41 12.38 13.81
CA LYS A 162 2.14 13.81 13.64
C LYS A 162 1.67 14.10 12.22
N TRP A 163 0.84 15.13 12.07
CA TRP A 163 0.50 15.66 10.76
C TRP A 163 1.68 16.45 10.17
N ILE A 164 1.99 16.19 8.91
CA ILE A 164 2.94 16.92 8.09
C ILE A 164 2.17 17.54 6.92
N HIS A 165 2.47 18.81 6.62
CA HIS A 165 1.79 19.55 5.57
C HIS A 165 2.80 20.07 4.55
N PHE A 166 2.46 19.95 3.28
CA PHE A 166 3.31 20.33 2.16
C PHE A 166 2.62 21.41 1.31
N ASN A 167 3.28 22.55 1.13
CA ASN A 167 2.78 23.60 0.20
C ASN A 167 3.01 23.22 -1.27
N SER A 168 4.02 22.40 -1.53
CA SER A 168 4.36 21.86 -2.85
C SER A 168 4.71 20.38 -2.73
N LEU A 169 4.50 19.63 -3.80
CA LEU A 169 4.86 18.21 -3.80
C LEU A 169 6.38 18.05 -3.83
N PRO A 170 6.93 17.09 -3.07
CA PRO A 170 8.31 16.67 -3.27
C PRO A 170 8.45 16.01 -4.64
N SER A 171 9.59 16.20 -5.32
CA SER A 171 9.82 15.77 -6.71
C SER A 171 9.54 14.26 -6.92
N TYR A 172 8.79 13.90 -7.97
CA TYR A 172 8.46 12.51 -8.37
C TYR A 172 8.91 12.20 -9.83
N PRO A 173 9.45 11.00 -10.17
CA PRO A 173 9.99 10.06 -9.19
C PRO A 173 10.99 10.86 -8.35
N TYR A 174 11.08 10.58 -7.05
CA TYR A 174 12.26 11.05 -6.33
C TYR A 174 13.41 10.59 -7.23
N GLU A 175 14.28 11.47 -7.75
CA GLU A 175 15.13 11.18 -8.92
C GLU A 175 16.46 10.54 -8.57
N HIS A 176 16.77 9.46 -9.29
CA HIS A 176 18.02 8.72 -9.41
C HIS A 176 19.29 9.24 -8.71
N PHE A 177 19.96 8.28 -8.04
CA PHE A 177 21.35 8.30 -7.57
C PHE A 177 22.31 9.19 -8.38
N GLN A 178 22.88 10.20 -7.71
CA GLN A 178 24.33 10.39 -7.74
C GLN A 178 24.92 9.83 -6.45
N ARG A 179 25.75 8.81 -6.64
CA ARG A 179 26.62 8.21 -5.64
C ARG A 179 27.50 9.31 -5.04
N ASN A 180 27.27 9.66 -3.78
CA ASN A 180 28.32 10.19 -2.92
C ASN A 180 28.07 9.63 -1.52
N ASP A 181 29.13 9.00 -1.02
CA ASP A 181 29.19 8.32 0.26
C ASP A 181 28.82 9.26 1.42
N HIS A 182 28.23 8.67 2.48
CA HIS A 182 28.00 9.22 3.83
C HIS A 182 26.63 9.93 4.12
N LEU A 183 25.71 9.15 4.71
CA LEU A 183 25.00 9.37 6.00
C LEU A 183 24.48 10.81 6.41
N ILE A 184 23.15 10.87 6.64
CA ILE A 184 22.34 11.65 7.64
C ILE A 184 22.24 13.18 7.50
N TYR A 185 21.03 13.79 7.59
CA TYR A 185 20.78 15.06 8.34
C TYR A 185 19.28 15.15 8.75
N LYS A 186 18.94 15.17 10.05
CA LYS A 186 18.77 16.30 11.03
C LYS A 186 17.50 17.14 10.84
N ASN A 187 16.66 17.05 11.87
CA ASN A 187 15.53 17.90 12.18
C ASN A 187 15.97 19.38 12.33
N GLN A 188 15.44 20.26 11.48
CA GLN A 188 15.17 21.67 11.83
C GLN A 188 14.23 22.27 10.77
N GLN A 189 13.05 22.66 11.24
CA GLN A 189 12.07 23.59 10.65
C GLN A 189 11.84 23.51 9.13
N ILE A 190 10.60 23.17 8.78
CA ILE A 190 10.01 23.32 7.46
C ILE A 190 10.13 24.79 7.04
N ASP A 191 11.18 25.09 6.29
CA ASP A 191 11.21 26.20 5.36
C ASP A 191 11.63 25.67 4.00
N THR A 192 10.85 26.02 3.00
CA THR A 192 10.82 25.44 1.67
C THR A 192 12.11 25.68 0.89
N LYS A 193 13.13 24.83 1.05
CA LYS A 193 14.22 24.66 0.07
C LYS A 193 14.67 23.19 0.01
N GLN A 194 14.31 22.53 -1.09
CA GLN A 194 14.88 21.28 -1.62
C GLN A 194 15.27 20.22 -0.58
N ILE A 195 14.30 19.39 -0.20
CA ILE A 195 14.58 18.13 0.52
C ILE A 195 14.37 17.00 -0.48
N GLN A 196 15.47 16.47 -1.00
CA GLN A 196 15.51 15.28 -1.85
C GLN A 196 16.55 14.35 -1.25
N TYR A 197 16.12 13.38 -0.45
CA TYR A 197 17.02 12.41 0.17
C TYR A 197 16.49 11.00 -0.05
N TYR A 198 17.41 10.11 -0.43
CA TYR A 198 17.18 8.68 -0.52
C TYR A 198 18.05 7.96 0.50
N LEU A 199 17.44 7.03 1.20
CA LEU A 199 18.16 5.99 1.90
C LEU A 199 18.34 4.81 0.93
N SER A 200 19.55 4.67 0.38
CA SER A 200 19.98 3.36 -0.11
C SER A 200 20.72 2.63 0.98
N PHE A 201 20.26 1.42 1.29
CA PHE A 201 21.10 0.42 1.93
C PHE A 201 21.64 -0.49 0.84
N GLN A 202 22.92 -0.32 0.51
CA GLN A 202 23.64 -1.31 -0.28
C GLN A 202 24.30 -2.28 0.69
N LEU A 203 23.88 -3.54 0.66
CA LEU A 203 24.59 -4.62 1.33
C LEU A 203 25.86 -4.93 0.54
N CYS A 204 26.87 -4.06 0.66
CA CYS A 204 28.20 -4.30 0.09
C CYS A 204 28.94 -5.30 0.98
N HIS A 205 28.85 -6.58 0.64
CA HIS A 205 29.93 -7.49 0.98
C HIS A 205 31.02 -7.35 -0.09
N SER A 206 32.27 -7.22 0.33
CA SER A 206 33.45 -7.18 -0.55
C SER A 206 33.70 -8.49 -1.30
N ILE A 207 32.86 -9.50 -1.07
CA ILE A 207 32.86 -10.82 -1.71
C ILE A 207 31.47 -11.01 -2.32
N TRP A 208 31.41 -11.40 -3.59
CA TRP A 208 30.15 -11.81 -4.24
C TRP A 208 29.60 -13.04 -3.52
N THR A 209 28.69 -12.85 -2.57
CA THR A 209 28.01 -13.92 -1.86
C THR A 209 26.65 -14.19 -2.50
N SER A 210 26.49 -15.38 -3.06
CA SER A 210 25.18 -15.89 -3.49
C SER A 210 24.49 -16.58 -2.33
N PHE A 211 23.23 -16.24 -2.06
CA PHE A 211 22.40 -16.92 -1.07
C PHE A 211 21.41 -17.84 -1.78
N THR A 212 21.44 -19.12 -1.44
CA THR A 212 20.40 -20.07 -1.85
C THR A 212 19.37 -20.17 -0.75
N TYR A 213 18.15 -19.73 -1.04
CA TYR A 213 17.03 -19.83 -0.12
C TYR A 213 16.02 -20.85 -0.65
N ARG A 214 15.55 -21.75 0.22
CA ARG A 214 14.55 -22.76 -0.16
C ARG A 214 13.15 -22.22 0.14
N ILE A 215 12.22 -22.53 -0.76
CA ILE A 215 10.79 -22.22 -0.76
C ILE A 215 10.23 -21.90 0.64
N SER A 216 9.60 -20.74 0.78
CA SER A 216 8.92 -20.37 2.02
C SER A 216 7.69 -21.26 2.27
N PRO A 217 7.43 -21.68 3.53
CA PRO A 217 6.20 -22.39 3.89
C PRO A 217 4.94 -21.61 3.47
N GLN A 218 3.85 -22.31 3.18
CA GLN A 218 2.60 -21.66 2.77
C GLN A 218 1.94 -20.87 3.90
N GLU A 219 2.29 -21.10 5.17
CA GLU A 219 1.84 -20.27 6.28
C GLU A 219 2.60 -18.94 6.39
N THR A 220 3.60 -18.67 5.53
CA THR A 220 4.28 -17.38 5.52
C THR A 220 3.28 -16.30 5.13
N GLY A 221 3.09 -15.30 6.00
CA GLY A 221 2.12 -14.22 5.82
C GLY A 221 0.96 -14.25 6.80
N LEU A 222 0.89 -15.20 7.74
CA LEU A 222 -0.15 -15.19 8.76
C LEU A 222 -0.09 -13.96 9.69
N SER A 223 1.09 -13.34 9.87
CA SER A 223 1.24 -12.09 10.64
C SER A 223 1.05 -10.83 9.79
N SER A 224 0.71 -10.96 8.50
CA SER A 224 0.67 -9.83 7.55
C SER A 224 -0.45 -8.81 7.81
N GLY A 225 -1.43 -9.16 8.64
CA GLY A 225 -2.67 -8.41 8.74
C GLY A 225 -3.50 -8.51 7.45
N ASN A 226 -4.50 -7.65 7.31
CA ASN A 226 -5.31 -7.58 6.11
C ASN A 226 -4.65 -6.67 5.06
N LEU A 227 -4.90 -6.94 3.79
CA LEU A 227 -4.51 -6.04 2.71
C LEU A 227 -5.42 -4.81 2.67
N LEU A 228 -6.71 -5.02 2.97
CA LEU A 228 -7.73 -3.99 3.12
C LEU A 228 -8.19 -3.97 4.58
N GLY A 229 -7.51 -3.21 5.43
CA GLY A 229 -8.01 -3.00 6.80
C GLY A 229 -9.31 -2.22 6.72
N LEU A 230 -10.43 -2.73 7.21
CA LEU A 230 -11.74 -2.07 7.05
C LEU A 230 -11.89 -0.83 7.93
N GLY A 231 -10.99 -0.65 8.90
CA GLY A 231 -10.99 0.54 9.76
C GLY A 231 -12.13 0.58 10.78
N PHE A 232 -12.66 -0.57 11.17
CA PHE A 232 -13.55 -0.68 12.34
C PHE A 232 -12.73 -0.86 13.63
N ILE A 233 -13.19 -0.26 14.73
CA ILE A 233 -12.49 -0.20 16.02
C ILE A 233 -12.04 -1.55 16.57
N ASP A 234 -12.85 -2.60 16.42
CA ASP A 234 -12.61 -3.92 17.01
C ASP A 234 -12.23 -4.98 15.97
N LYS A 235 -11.86 -4.57 14.75
CA LYS A 235 -11.54 -5.52 13.69
C LYS A 235 -10.04 -5.87 13.68
N PRO A 236 -9.68 -7.17 13.72
CA PRO A 236 -8.28 -7.61 13.78
C PRO A 236 -7.62 -7.59 12.38
N ASP A 237 -7.46 -6.40 11.80
CA ASP A 237 -6.94 -6.22 10.45
C ASP A 237 -5.47 -5.77 10.38
N HIS A 238 -4.85 -5.39 11.49
CA HIS A 238 -3.49 -4.87 11.47
C HIS A 238 -2.44 -5.99 11.47
N PRO A 239 -1.27 -5.74 10.87
CA PRO A 239 -0.12 -6.64 10.99
C PRO A 239 0.27 -6.78 12.46
N THR A 240 0.52 -8.02 12.88
CA THR A 240 1.10 -8.33 14.19
C THR A 240 2.63 -8.32 14.09
N ASP A 241 3.32 -8.76 15.15
CA ASP A 241 4.76 -8.96 15.11
C ASP A 241 5.17 -9.91 13.96
N GLN A 242 6.13 -9.47 13.16
CA GLN A 242 6.60 -10.15 11.97
C GLN A 242 7.63 -11.24 12.24
N ARG A 243 8.10 -11.43 13.49
CA ARG A 243 9.15 -12.41 13.83
C ARG A 243 8.86 -13.83 13.32
N GLU A 244 7.61 -14.26 13.41
CA GLU A 244 7.17 -15.57 12.90
C GLU A 244 7.38 -15.70 11.39
N ASP A 245 6.94 -14.70 10.63
CA ASP A 245 7.13 -14.67 9.18
C ASP A 245 8.60 -14.44 8.79
N ASP A 246 9.36 -13.70 9.60
CA ASP A 246 10.81 -13.50 9.42
C ASP A 246 11.57 -14.83 9.53
N GLY A 247 11.21 -15.69 10.49
CA GLY A 247 11.76 -17.03 10.63
C GLY A 247 11.47 -17.95 9.44
N ARG A 248 10.48 -17.58 8.61
CA ARG A 248 10.07 -18.27 7.38
C ARG A 248 10.52 -17.54 6.11
N SER A 249 11.51 -16.65 6.22
CA SER A 249 11.98 -15.79 5.15
C SER A 249 13.50 -15.66 5.15
N LEU A 250 14.10 -15.30 4.01
CA LEU A 250 15.49 -14.85 3.94
C LEU A 250 15.57 -13.39 4.43
N CYS A 251 16.27 -13.16 5.52
CA CYS A 251 16.34 -11.84 6.15
C CYS A 251 17.73 -11.21 6.03
N PHE A 252 17.75 -9.93 5.67
CA PHE A 252 18.93 -9.07 5.71
C PHE A 252 18.67 -7.92 6.65
N GLU A 253 19.65 -7.57 7.48
CA GLU A 253 19.47 -6.57 8.52
C GLU A 253 20.56 -5.50 8.44
N SER A 254 20.18 -4.25 8.68
CA SER A 254 21.11 -3.14 8.79
C SER A 254 21.86 -3.14 10.13
N LEU A 255 22.92 -2.34 10.20
CA LEU A 255 23.39 -1.84 11.50
C LEU A 255 22.31 -0.97 12.16
N PRO A 256 22.37 -0.75 13.49
CA PRO A 256 21.48 0.18 14.16
C PRO A 256 21.56 1.57 13.51
N LEU A 257 20.40 2.20 13.33
CA LEU A 257 20.32 3.53 12.78
C LEU A 257 20.89 4.53 13.79
N HIS A 258 21.83 5.38 13.34
CA HIS A 258 22.47 6.36 14.23
C HIS A 258 21.64 7.62 14.47
N HIS A 259 20.57 7.82 13.70
CA HIS A 259 19.67 8.98 13.77
C HIS A 259 18.24 8.56 13.45
N ASP A 260 17.30 9.45 13.75
CA ASP A 260 15.93 9.32 13.31
C ASP A 260 15.87 9.55 11.78
N TYR A 261 15.13 8.70 11.07
CA TYR A 261 14.95 8.78 9.63
C TYR A 261 13.48 8.90 9.26
N GLU A 262 13.15 9.93 8.48
CA GLU A 262 11.82 10.11 7.93
C GLU A 262 11.75 9.46 6.55
N LEU A 263 10.93 8.40 6.41
CA LEU A 263 10.66 7.76 5.13
C LEU A 263 9.35 8.29 4.57
N PHE A 264 9.36 8.71 3.31
CA PHE A 264 8.19 9.21 2.60
C PHE A 264 8.20 8.74 1.14
N GLY A 265 7.06 8.25 0.64
CA GLY A 265 6.92 7.79 -0.74
C GLY A 265 6.96 6.27 -0.88
N PHE A 266 7.46 5.77 -2.01
CA PHE A 266 7.48 4.33 -2.34
C PHE A 266 8.87 3.75 -2.17
N PRO A 267 9.13 2.93 -1.13
CA PRO A 267 10.33 2.13 -1.08
C PRO A 267 10.37 1.15 -2.26
N PHE A 268 11.55 0.84 -2.76
CA PHE A 268 11.74 -0.21 -3.76
C PHE A 268 13.01 -0.99 -3.47
N VAL A 269 13.08 -2.21 -3.99
CA VAL A 269 14.23 -3.10 -3.83
C VAL A 269 14.63 -3.64 -5.18
N LYS A 270 15.92 -3.52 -5.51
CA LYS A 270 16.52 -4.11 -6.71
C LYS A 270 17.23 -5.40 -6.33
N LEU A 271 16.89 -6.48 -7.02
CA LEU A 271 17.40 -7.82 -6.73
C LEU A 271 18.01 -8.42 -7.99
N ASN A 272 19.14 -9.09 -7.80
CA ASN A 272 19.68 -10.07 -8.76
C ASN A 272 19.28 -11.45 -8.25
N LEU A 273 18.41 -12.14 -8.96
CA LEU A 273 17.90 -13.44 -8.56
C LEU A 273 17.88 -14.42 -9.73
N SER A 274 17.90 -15.71 -9.43
CA SER A 274 17.62 -16.79 -10.36
C SER A 274 16.55 -17.69 -9.75
N SER A 275 15.86 -18.45 -10.60
CA SER A 275 14.83 -19.40 -10.18
C SER A 275 15.11 -20.76 -10.79
N ASN A 276 14.90 -21.82 -10.01
CA ASN A 276 14.95 -23.21 -10.51
C ASN A 276 13.67 -23.60 -11.30
N SER A 277 12.75 -22.65 -11.48
CA SER A 277 11.43 -22.83 -12.08
C SER A 277 11.12 -21.75 -13.10
N LYS A 278 10.21 -22.07 -14.04
CA LYS A 278 9.75 -21.13 -15.09
C LYS A 278 8.81 -20.04 -14.56
N ASN A 279 8.25 -20.24 -13.37
CA ASN A 279 7.40 -19.29 -12.67
C ASN A 279 7.97 -19.09 -11.26
N GLY A 280 7.72 -17.93 -10.67
CA GLY A 280 8.10 -17.68 -9.29
C GLY A 280 7.46 -16.41 -8.76
N LEU A 281 7.43 -16.33 -7.44
CA LEU A 281 6.89 -15.19 -6.71
C LEU A 281 7.99 -14.72 -5.76
N ILE A 282 8.20 -13.41 -5.71
CA ILE A 282 9.03 -12.78 -4.68
C ILE A 282 8.17 -11.81 -3.88
N CYS A 283 8.12 -12.05 -2.58
CA CYS A 283 7.45 -11.20 -1.61
C CYS A 283 8.53 -10.51 -0.78
N VAL A 284 8.43 -9.20 -0.68
CA VAL A 284 9.42 -8.34 -0.03
C VAL A 284 8.72 -7.61 1.11
N ARG A 285 9.28 -7.71 2.32
CA ARG A 285 8.84 -6.93 3.48
C ARG A 285 9.99 -6.08 3.96
N LEU A 286 9.70 -4.80 4.17
CA LEU A 286 10.55 -3.88 4.92
C LEU A 286 10.00 -3.82 6.34
N CYS A 287 10.80 -4.27 7.30
CA CYS A 287 10.45 -4.28 8.70
C CYS A 287 11.42 -3.38 9.49
N MET A 288 10.91 -2.76 10.56
CA MET A 288 11.73 -2.13 11.57
C MET A 288 11.91 -3.10 12.73
N ILE A 289 13.15 -3.38 13.10
CA ILE A 289 13.49 -4.16 14.29
C ILE A 289 13.76 -3.19 15.43
N GLU A 290 12.97 -3.33 16.49
CA GLU A 290 13.15 -2.53 17.69
C GLU A 290 14.18 -3.18 18.62
N GLU A 291 15.06 -2.37 19.21
CA GLU A 291 16.25 -2.86 19.90
C GLU A 291 15.92 -3.57 21.23
N LYS A 292 15.00 -3.05 22.04
CA LYS A 292 14.76 -3.57 23.41
C LYS A 292 13.97 -4.86 23.45
N SER A 293 12.93 -4.95 22.63
CA SER A 293 11.99 -6.08 22.55
C SER A 293 12.35 -7.05 21.45
N SER A 294 13.25 -6.67 20.53
CA SER A 294 13.54 -7.41 19.29
C SER A 294 12.30 -7.64 18.42
N SER A 295 11.26 -6.83 18.60
CA SER A 295 10.04 -6.94 17.83
C SER A 295 10.26 -6.53 16.38
N SER A 296 9.61 -7.23 15.45
CA SER A 296 9.68 -6.93 14.02
C SER A 296 8.38 -6.29 13.56
N ILE A 297 8.45 -5.02 13.17
CA ILE A 297 7.28 -4.19 12.83
C ILE A 297 7.24 -3.99 11.31
N LEU A 298 6.14 -4.41 10.67
CA LEU A 298 5.97 -4.21 9.23
C LEU A 298 5.85 -2.72 8.91
N ILE A 299 6.77 -2.21 8.07
CA ILE A 299 6.75 -0.83 7.57
C ILE A 299 6.11 -0.77 6.20
N SER A 300 6.54 -1.65 5.30
CA SER A 300 5.97 -1.75 3.95
C SER A 300 6.20 -3.14 3.36
N ARG A 301 5.45 -3.46 2.32
CA ARG A 301 5.56 -4.71 1.58
C ARG A 301 5.36 -4.50 0.09
N GLY A 302 5.96 -5.37 -0.70
CA GLY A 302 5.83 -5.43 -2.16
C GLY A 302 5.85 -6.88 -2.62
N ILE A 303 5.15 -7.17 -3.71
CA ILE A 303 5.00 -8.53 -4.24
C ILE A 303 5.18 -8.46 -5.75
N LEU A 304 6.00 -9.35 -6.29
CA LEU A 304 6.22 -9.47 -7.73
C LEU A 304 6.10 -10.93 -8.16
N ASN A 305 5.14 -11.20 -9.05
CA ASN A 305 5.19 -12.41 -9.88
C ASN A 305 6.32 -12.22 -10.90
N LEU A 306 7.35 -13.05 -10.83
CA LEU A 306 8.57 -12.92 -11.61
C LEU A 306 8.33 -13.01 -13.10
N THR A 307 7.23 -13.62 -13.57
CA THR A 307 6.88 -13.61 -14.99
C THR A 307 6.51 -12.22 -15.51
N HIS A 308 6.14 -11.30 -14.63
CA HIS A 308 5.78 -9.92 -14.97
C HIS A 308 6.93 -8.91 -14.76
N TYR A 309 8.15 -9.37 -14.46
CA TYR A 309 9.28 -8.49 -14.12
C TYR A 309 9.60 -7.41 -15.16
N LYS A 310 9.29 -7.66 -16.44
CA LYS A 310 9.42 -6.69 -17.55
C LYS A 310 8.11 -6.00 -17.91
N SER A 311 6.98 -6.70 -17.81
CA SER A 311 5.69 -6.19 -18.26
C SER A 311 4.52 -6.91 -17.59
N HIS A 312 3.56 -6.13 -17.10
CA HIS A 312 2.28 -6.67 -16.65
C HIS A 312 1.31 -6.99 -17.81
N GLU A 313 1.53 -6.43 -19.01
CA GLU A 313 0.71 -6.69 -20.20
C GLU A 313 1.17 -7.96 -20.95
N HIS A 314 2.48 -8.20 -20.98
CA HIS A 314 3.10 -9.32 -21.70
C HIS A 314 4.04 -10.11 -20.78
N PRO A 315 3.52 -10.89 -19.82
CA PRO A 315 4.34 -11.71 -18.96
C PRO A 315 5.09 -12.78 -19.75
N GLN A 316 6.29 -13.13 -19.29
CA GLN A 316 7.19 -14.10 -19.91
C GLN A 316 7.63 -15.11 -18.85
N GLN A 317 7.66 -16.38 -19.23
CA GLN A 317 8.26 -17.41 -18.37
C GLN A 317 9.76 -17.17 -18.20
N LEU A 318 10.28 -17.57 -17.03
CA LEU A 318 11.70 -17.54 -16.75
C LEU A 318 12.40 -18.73 -17.44
N ASN A 319 13.59 -18.49 -17.97
CA ASN A 319 14.59 -19.52 -18.14
C ASN A 319 15.15 -19.91 -16.76
N VAL A 320 15.26 -21.21 -16.54
CA VAL A 320 15.78 -21.80 -15.30
C VAL A 320 17.24 -21.41 -15.10
N ASP A 321 17.59 -21.06 -13.86
CA ASP A 321 18.93 -20.69 -13.39
C ASP A 321 19.55 -19.44 -14.07
N GLU A 322 18.81 -18.74 -14.94
CA GLU A 322 19.22 -17.45 -15.48
C GLU A 322 19.09 -16.35 -14.41
N ILE A 323 20.02 -15.40 -14.41
CA ILE A 323 20.01 -14.26 -13.49
C ILE A 323 19.17 -13.12 -14.06
N TYR A 324 18.15 -12.71 -13.31
CA TYR A 324 17.27 -11.60 -13.60
C TYR A 324 17.57 -10.42 -12.66
N ASN A 325 17.64 -9.23 -13.25
CA ASN A 325 17.58 -7.97 -12.52
C ASN A 325 16.10 -7.58 -12.39
N VAL A 326 15.57 -7.58 -11.17
CA VAL A 326 14.16 -7.21 -10.92
C VAL A 326 14.08 -6.06 -9.93
N GLU A 327 13.06 -5.23 -10.11
CA GLU A 327 12.69 -4.17 -9.16
C GLU A 327 11.34 -4.50 -8.56
N VAL A 328 11.28 -4.53 -7.22
CA VAL A 328 10.03 -4.69 -6.48
C VAL A 328 9.71 -3.37 -5.80
N THR A 329 8.63 -2.71 -6.23
CA THR A 329 8.10 -1.52 -5.55
C THR A 329 7.22 -1.95 -4.37
N LEU A 330 7.41 -1.32 -3.22
CA LEU A 330 6.64 -1.56 -2.01
C LEU A 330 5.53 -0.50 -1.86
N SER A 331 4.52 -0.78 -1.03
CA SER A 331 3.46 0.18 -0.71
C SER A 331 4.00 1.52 -0.17
N GLY A 332 3.29 2.61 -0.49
CA GLY A 332 3.68 3.95 -0.05
C GLY A 332 3.67 4.12 1.47
N VAL A 333 4.64 4.85 2.01
CA VAL A 333 4.81 5.09 3.45
C VAL A 333 4.97 6.57 3.77
N CYS A 334 4.62 6.93 5.00
CA CYS A 334 5.11 8.11 5.70
C CYS A 334 5.37 7.72 7.14
N VAL A 335 6.63 7.49 7.51
CA VAL A 335 7.00 6.94 8.81
C VAL A 335 8.29 7.57 9.32
N CYS A 336 8.38 7.79 10.63
CA CYS A 336 9.61 8.18 11.31
C CYS A 336 10.21 6.94 12.00
N LEU A 337 11.39 6.53 11.57
CA LEU A 337 12.16 5.46 12.17
C LEU A 337 13.05 6.04 13.27
N PRO A 338 12.97 5.56 14.52
CA PRO A 338 13.77 6.09 15.61
C PRO A 338 15.22 5.61 15.54
N THR A 339 16.12 6.43 16.08
CA THR A 339 17.51 6.07 16.36
C THR A 339 17.60 4.76 17.17
N GLY A 340 18.58 3.91 16.87
CA GLY A 340 18.83 2.62 17.53
C GLY A 340 18.09 1.44 16.90
N CYS A 341 16.97 1.67 16.19
CA CYS A 341 16.30 0.58 15.48
C CYS A 341 17.15 0.05 14.32
N ARG A 342 16.79 -1.12 13.79
CA ARG A 342 17.38 -1.67 12.56
C ARG A 342 16.33 -1.81 11.49
N LEU A 343 16.75 -1.79 10.24
CA LEU A 343 15.91 -2.15 9.11
C LEU A 343 16.19 -3.59 8.71
N ARG A 344 15.11 -4.35 8.53
CA ARG A 344 15.16 -5.71 8.00
C ARG A 344 14.45 -5.78 6.66
N LEU A 345 15.16 -6.28 5.67
CA LEU A 345 14.61 -6.73 4.41
C LEU A 345 14.33 -8.23 4.52
N SER A 346 13.06 -8.62 4.43
CA SER A 346 12.64 -10.01 4.50
C SER A 346 12.09 -10.45 3.15
N LEU A 347 12.67 -11.51 2.58
CA LEU A 347 12.34 -12.06 1.27
C LEU A 347 11.71 -13.44 1.44
N SER A 348 10.54 -13.66 0.83
CA SER A 348 9.85 -14.95 0.84
C SER A 348 9.31 -15.30 -0.55
N THR A 349 9.08 -16.59 -0.81
CA THR A 349 8.49 -17.06 -2.07
C THR A 349 7.02 -17.45 -1.96
N SER A 350 6.44 -17.29 -0.78
CA SER A 350 5.00 -17.33 -0.51
C SER A 350 4.63 -16.23 0.49
N TYR A 351 3.39 -15.74 0.40
CA TYR A 351 2.83 -14.75 1.34
C TYR A 351 1.30 -14.85 1.44
N TRP A 352 0.81 -16.00 1.89
CA TRP A 352 -0.61 -16.28 2.08
C TRP A 352 -1.10 -15.73 3.43
N PRO A 353 -2.31 -15.14 3.53
CA PRO A 353 -3.37 -15.06 2.52
C PRO A 353 -3.36 -13.80 1.64
N ILE A 354 -2.28 -13.02 1.65
CA ILE A 354 -2.21 -11.76 0.89
C ILE A 354 -2.19 -12.00 -0.61
N VAL A 355 -1.49 -13.04 -1.06
CA VAL A 355 -1.38 -13.42 -2.48
C VAL A 355 -1.55 -14.91 -2.65
N TRP A 356 -2.20 -15.32 -3.74
CA TRP A 356 -2.30 -16.74 -4.07
C TRP A 356 -0.92 -17.33 -4.35
N PRO A 357 -0.67 -18.58 -3.93
CA PRO A 357 0.57 -19.27 -4.24
C PRO A 357 0.80 -19.36 -5.75
N SER A 358 2.06 -19.28 -6.16
CA SER A 358 2.46 -19.64 -7.53
C SER A 358 2.04 -21.09 -7.82
N SER A 359 1.67 -21.36 -9.08
CA SER A 359 1.33 -22.72 -9.54
C SER A 359 2.49 -23.72 -9.41
N GLN A 360 3.72 -23.20 -9.32
CA GLN A 360 4.93 -23.96 -9.08
C GLN A 360 5.68 -23.35 -7.90
N LEU A 361 6.10 -24.21 -6.96
CA LEU A 361 6.98 -23.82 -5.88
C LEU A 361 8.39 -23.65 -6.46
N SER A 362 8.98 -22.48 -6.24
CA SER A 362 10.29 -22.07 -6.74
C SER A 362 11.17 -21.59 -5.61
#